data_AF-A0A512ID17-F1
#
_entry.id   AF-A0A512ID17-F1
#
_cell.length_a   1.000
_cell.length_b   1.000
_cell.length_c   1.000
_cell.angle_alpha   90.00
_cell.angle_beta   90.00
_cell.angle_gamma   90.00
#
_symmetry.space_group_name_H-M   'P 1'
#
loop_
_entity.id
_entity.type
_entity.pdbx_description
1 polymer ?
#
loop_
_entity_poly.entity_id
_entity_poly.type
_entity_poly.pdbx_seq_one_letter_code
_entity_poly.pdbx_strand_id
1 'polypeptide(L)'
;MFKKDPSRRARPAASHAEAAQHVAQGGVAIYWRPGCPFCSMLERGLAEDADRATWTNIWEDRDAQAFVESLNDGNATVPTVVTRDEHFVAASREQVALTRALIANSTAAR
;
A
#
# COMPACT_ATOMS: atom_id res chain seq x y z
N MET A 1 10.93 3.18 23.07
CA MET A 1 9.77 4.09 22.88
C MET A 1 10.09 5.03 21.71
N PHE A 2 9.82 4.57 20.48
CA PHE A 2 10.10 5.36 19.28
C PHE A 2 9.15 6.55 19.25
N LYS A 3 9.66 7.77 19.45
CA LYS A 3 8.88 8.99 19.31
C LYS A 3 8.48 9.11 17.84
N LYS A 4 7.17 9.10 17.54
CA LYS A 4 6.63 9.42 16.21
C LYS A 4 7.18 10.79 15.83
N ASP A 5 8.12 10.84 14.89
CA ASP A 5 8.56 12.08 14.26
C ASP A 5 7.53 12.41 13.16
N PRO A 6 6.69 13.44 13.33
CA PRO A 6 5.65 13.79 12.38
C PRO A 6 6.19 14.44 11.09
N SER A 7 7.50 14.68 10.98
CA SER A 7 8.11 15.41 9.86
C SER A 7 8.62 14.53 8.71
N ARG A 8 8.62 13.19 8.85
CA ARG A 8 8.91 12.28 7.73
C ARG A 8 7.65 12.10 6.89
N ARG A 9 7.40 13.03 5.94
CA ARG A 9 6.30 13.04 4.94
C ARG A 9 5.42 11.79 5.01
N ALA A 10 4.45 11.81 5.92
CA ALA A 10 3.45 10.76 5.96
C ALA A 10 2.55 11.00 4.75
N ARG A 11 2.57 10.07 3.80
CA ARG A 11 1.52 10.02 2.78
C ARG A 11 0.17 9.95 3.51
N PRO A 12 -0.85 10.73 3.14
CA PRO A 12 -2.18 10.58 3.70
C PRO A 12 -2.61 9.12 3.59
N ALA A 13 -3.01 8.53 4.72
CA ALA A 13 -3.40 7.15 4.81
C ALA A 13 -4.92 7.05 4.88
N ALA A 14 -5.52 6.30 3.96
CA ALA A 14 -6.91 5.88 4.05
C ALA A 14 -7.03 4.69 5.00
N SER A 15 -8.21 4.50 5.58
CA SER A 15 -8.56 3.31 6.35
C SER A 15 -8.54 2.03 5.50
N HIS A 16 -8.49 0.87 6.15
CA HIS A 16 -8.64 -0.43 5.49
C HIS A 16 -9.98 -0.53 4.75
N ALA A 17 -11.06 0.01 5.32
CA ALA A 17 -12.37 0.00 4.68
C ALA A 17 -12.38 0.78 3.34
N GLU A 18 -11.77 1.96 3.31
CA GLU A 18 -11.62 2.74 2.08
C GLU A 18 -10.74 2.02 1.06
N ALA A 19 -9.65 1.38 1.49
CA ALA A 19 -8.81 0.57 0.63
C ALA A 19 -9.55 -0.64 0.03
N ALA A 20 -10.33 -1.35 0.84
CA ALA A 20 -11.14 -2.48 0.40
C ALA A 20 -12.21 -2.03 -0.61
N GLN A 21 -12.85 -0.88 -0.38
CA GLN A 21 -13.79 -0.29 -1.32
C GLN A 21 -13.12 0.09 -2.65
N HIS A 22 -11.94 0.73 -2.61
CA HIS A 22 -11.19 1.09 -3.82
C HIS A 22 -10.82 -0.14 -4.65
N VAL A 23 -10.34 -1.20 -3.99
CA VAL A 23 -10.07 -2.49 -4.63
C VAL A 23 -11.36 -3.08 -5.22
N ALA A 24 -12.46 -3.07 -4.48
CA ALA A 24 -13.75 -3.52 -4.98
C ALA A 24 -14.22 -2.73 -6.22
N GLN A 25 -13.75 -1.51 -6.44
CA GLN A 25 -14.00 -0.66 -7.62
C GLN A 25 -12.96 -0.84 -8.75
N GLY A 26 -11.99 -1.72 -8.56
CA GLY A 26 -10.96 -2.08 -9.55
C GLY A 26 -9.68 -1.28 -9.38
N GLY A 27 -9.49 -0.69 -8.21
CA GLY A 27 -8.32 0.06 -7.80
C GLY A 27 -7.22 -0.81 -7.21
N VAL A 28 -6.11 -0.15 -6.87
CA VAL A 28 -4.95 -0.74 -6.23
C VAL A 28 -4.81 -0.17 -4.83
N ALA A 29 -4.76 -1.04 -3.82
CA ALA A 29 -4.45 -0.67 -2.44
C ALA A 29 -3.00 -1.03 -2.10
N ILE A 30 -2.31 -0.14 -1.38
CA ILE A 30 -0.93 -0.32 -0.93
C ILE A 30 -0.89 -0.14 0.58
N TYR A 31 -0.60 -1.23 1.28
CA TYR A 31 -0.40 -1.24 2.72
C TYR A 31 1.05 -0.96 3.06
N TRP A 32 1.30 0.03 3.91
CA TRP A 32 2.63 0.56 4.20
C TRP A 32 2.79 0.93 5.68
N ARG A 33 4.00 1.33 6.07
CA ARG A 33 4.27 1.93 7.40
C ARG A 33 5.42 2.95 7.34
N PRO A 34 5.45 3.95 8.25
CA PRO A 34 6.56 4.90 8.35
C PRO A 34 7.92 4.23 8.56
N GLY A 35 8.95 4.74 7.89
CA GLY A 35 10.33 4.26 8.03
C GLY A 35 10.67 2.97 7.26
N CYS A 36 9.72 2.42 6.51
CA CYS A 36 9.94 1.26 5.63
C CYS A 36 10.70 1.67 4.35
N PRO A 37 11.97 1.24 4.13
CA PRO A 37 12.75 1.65 2.96
C PRO A 37 12.17 1.14 1.64
N PHE A 38 11.56 -0.05 1.63
CA PHE A 38 10.88 -0.61 0.46
C PHE A 38 9.59 0.15 0.13
N CYS A 39 8.87 0.65 1.12
CA CYS A 39 7.68 1.47 0.93
C CYS A 39 8.05 2.82 0.28
N SER A 40 9.13 3.47 0.74
CA SER A 40 9.67 4.66 0.08
C SER A 40 10.22 4.37 -1.31
N MET A 41 10.79 3.18 -1.55
CA MET A 41 11.22 2.76 -2.89
C MET A 41 10.02 2.62 -3.83
N LEU A 42 8.95 1.96 -3.38
CA LEU A 42 7.73 1.80 -4.15
C LEU A 42 7.11 3.15 -4.49
N GLU A 43 6.89 4.00 -3.49
CA GLU A 43 6.32 5.34 -3.69
C GLU A 43 7.11 6.17 -4.72
N ARG A 44 8.44 6.24 -4.58
CA ARG A 44 9.29 6.96 -5.54
C ARG A 44 9.26 6.34 -6.94
N GLY A 45 9.18 5.01 -7.03
CA GLY A 45 9.16 4.29 -8.30
C GLY A 45 7.82 4.41 -9.05
N LEU A 46 6.74 4.65 -8.32
CA LEU A 46 5.41 4.94 -8.88
C LEU A 46 5.28 6.40 -9.33
N ALA A 47 6.04 7.33 -8.76
CA ALA A 47 5.99 8.76 -9.11
C ALA A 47 4.54 9.30 -9.07
N GLU A 48 4.06 9.95 -10.12
CA GLU A 48 2.72 10.52 -10.20
C GLU A 48 1.59 9.47 -10.22
N ASP A 49 1.88 8.22 -10.61
CA ASP A 49 0.90 7.13 -10.57
C ASP A 49 0.58 6.73 -9.13
N ALA A 50 1.45 7.03 -8.17
CA ALA A 50 1.23 6.68 -6.77
C ALA A 50 -0.11 7.23 -6.27
N ASP A 51 -0.52 8.42 -6.74
CA ASP A 51 -1.74 9.12 -6.33
C ASP A 51 -3.04 8.50 -6.89
N ARG A 52 -2.93 7.46 -7.73
CA ARG A 52 -4.06 6.65 -8.21
C ARG A 52 -4.31 5.40 -7.37
N ALA A 53 -3.39 5.08 -6.46
CA ALA A 53 -3.56 3.99 -5.50
C ALA A 53 -4.07 4.54 -4.15
N THR A 54 -4.81 3.72 -3.41
CA THR A 54 -5.13 3.99 -2.01
C THR A 54 -4.00 3.49 -1.13
N TRP A 55 -3.56 4.30 -0.17
CA TRP A 55 -2.46 3.94 0.72
C TRP A 55 -2.96 3.81 2.15
N THR A 56 -2.69 2.70 2.81
CA THR A 56 -3.16 2.44 4.18
C THR A 56 -1.98 2.15 5.10
N ASN A 57 -1.87 2.92 6.17
CA ASN A 57 -0.82 2.75 7.17
C ASN A 57 -1.23 1.69 8.20
N ILE A 58 -0.59 0.54 8.17
CA ILE A 58 -0.94 -0.59 9.05
C ILE A 58 -0.69 -0.32 10.53
N TRP A 59 0.11 0.70 10.88
CA TRP A 59 0.31 1.06 12.29
C TRP A 59 -0.82 1.91 12.89
N GLU A 60 -1.67 2.48 12.04
CA GLU A 60 -2.73 3.39 12.45
C GLU A 60 -4.12 2.78 12.32
N ASP A 61 -4.23 1.65 11.62
CA ASP A 61 -5.44 0.88 11.44
C ASP A 61 -5.18 -0.60 11.78
N ARG A 62 -5.84 -1.09 12.84
CA ARG A 62 -5.69 -2.46 13.31
C ARG A 62 -6.25 -3.48 12.34
N ASP A 63 -7.30 -3.13 11.60
CA ASP A 63 -7.90 -4.01 10.61
C ASP A 63 -6.97 -4.13 9.41
N ALA A 64 -6.30 -3.03 9.03
CA ALA A 64 -5.25 -3.05 8.01
C ALA A 64 -4.08 -3.98 8.40
N GLN A 65 -3.61 -3.91 9.66
CA GLN A 65 -2.56 -4.81 10.13
C GLN A 65 -3.01 -6.27 10.08
N ALA A 66 -4.17 -6.59 10.65
CA ALA A 66 -4.69 -7.95 10.67
C ALA A 66 -4.92 -8.50 9.25
N PHE A 67 -5.40 -7.66 8.34
CA PHE A 67 -5.55 -8.02 6.93
C PHE A 67 -4.20 -8.36 6.30
N VAL A 68 -3.18 -7.51 6.47
CA VAL A 68 -1.83 -7.79 5.94
C VAL A 68 -1.22 -9.06 6.53
N GLU A 69 -1.40 -9.30 7.83
CA GLU A 69 -0.97 -10.53 8.49
C GLU A 69 -1.66 -11.76 7.88
N SER A 70 -2.97 -11.67 7.59
CA SER A 70 -3.72 -12.76 6.95
C SER A 70 -3.21 -13.10 5.54
N LEU A 71 -2.64 -12.11 4.83
CA LEU A 71 -2.08 -12.29 3.48
C LEU A 71 -0.65 -12.83 3.48
N ASN A 72 0.06 -12.76 4.61
CA ASN A 72 1.51 -12.97 4.70
C ASN A 72 1.90 -13.91 5.86
N ASP A 73 1.19 -15.03 6.02
CA ASP A 73 1.49 -16.07 7.02
C ASP A 73 1.58 -15.55 8.47
N GLY A 74 0.72 -14.61 8.82
CA GLY A 74 0.68 -13.97 10.14
C GLY A 74 1.69 -12.82 10.32
N ASN A 75 2.40 -12.41 9.26
CA ASN A 75 3.39 -11.33 9.34
C ASN A 75 2.83 -10.01 8.82
N ALA A 76 3.08 -8.92 9.55
CA ALA A 76 2.76 -7.55 9.12
C ALA A 76 3.79 -7.05 8.06
N THR A 77 3.94 -7.77 6.95
CA THR A 77 4.92 -7.52 5.89
C THR A 77 4.43 -6.41 4.95
N VAL A 78 5.29 -5.43 4.69
CA VAL A 78 4.99 -4.25 3.85
C VAL A 78 6.19 -3.88 2.97
N PRO A 79 5.99 -3.23 1.81
CA PRO A 79 4.69 -2.85 1.24
C PRO A 79 3.94 -4.05 0.66
N THR A 80 2.66 -4.22 1.04
CA THR A 80 1.78 -5.23 0.44
C THR A 80 0.82 -4.52 -0.52
N VAL A 81 0.83 -4.94 -1.78
CA VAL A 81 -0.04 -4.44 -2.85
C VAL A 81 -1.20 -5.40 -2.99
N VAL A 82 -2.41 -4.87 -3.14
CA VAL A 82 -3.64 -5.65 -3.27
C VAL A 82 -4.48 -5.09 -4.41
N THR A 83 -4.97 -5.99 -5.25
CA THR A 83 -5.97 -5.74 -6.31
C THR A 83 -7.17 -6.67 -6.08
N ARG A 84 -8.13 -6.69 -7.01
CA ARG A 84 -9.25 -7.64 -6.94
C ARG A 84 -8.80 -9.09 -7.08
N ASP A 85 -7.75 -9.30 -7.85
CA ASP A 85 -7.37 -10.63 -8.35
C ASP A 85 -6.16 -11.19 -7.62
N GLU A 86 -5.32 -10.33 -7.04
CA GLU A 86 -4.05 -10.76 -6.45
C GLU A 86 -3.55 -9.83 -5.33
N HIS A 87 -2.59 -10.36 -4.57
CA HIS A 87 -1.76 -9.60 -3.65
C HIS A 87 -0.30 -10.03 -3.73
N PHE A 88 0.61 -9.10 -3.46
CA PHE A 88 2.04 -9.41 -3.40
C PHE A 88 2.80 -8.36 -2.57
N VAL A 89 3.99 -8.76 -2.06
CA VAL A 89 4.91 -7.84 -1.39
C VAL A 89 5.80 -7.17 -2.42
N ALA A 90 5.80 -5.83 -2.49
CA ALA A 90 6.54 -5.05 -3.48
C ALA A 90 7.90 -4.57 -2.96
N ALA A 91 8.85 -5.50 -2.81
CA ALA A 91 10.20 -5.26 -2.29
C ALA A 91 11.30 -5.23 -3.38
N SER A 92 10.96 -5.36 -4.67
CA SER A 92 11.90 -5.34 -5.80
C SER A 92 11.52 -4.34 -6.89
N ARG A 93 12.45 -4.00 -7.78
CA ARG A 93 12.19 -3.10 -8.93
C ARG A 93 11.18 -3.68 -9.93
N GLU A 94 11.18 -5.00 -10.09
CA GLU A 94 10.21 -5.71 -10.91
C GLU A 94 8.80 -5.53 -10.35
N GLN A 95 8.64 -5.69 -9.03
CA GLN A 95 7.35 -5.51 -8.36
C GLN A 95 6.88 -4.05 -8.39
N VAL A 96 7.80 -3.08 -8.36
CA VAL A 96 7.47 -1.66 -8.62
C VAL A 96 6.91 -1.47 -10.03
N ALA A 97 7.54 -2.08 -11.04
CA ALA A 97 7.06 -2.00 -12.43
C ALA A 97 5.69 -2.66 -12.60
N LEU A 98 5.48 -3.84 -11.98
CA LEU A 98 4.19 -4.51 -11.93
C LEU A 98 3.12 -3.64 -11.27
N THR A 99 3.41 -3.08 -10.10
CA THR A 99 2.47 -2.20 -9.38
C THR A 99 2.04 -1.01 -10.23
N ARG A 100 2.99 -0.38 -10.94
CA ARG A 100 2.69 0.72 -11.86
C ARG A 100 1.80 0.28 -13.03
N ALA A 101 2.05 -0.90 -13.60
CA ALA A 101 1.21 -1.44 -14.67
C ALA A 101 -0.22 -1.72 -14.19
N LEU A 102 -0.37 -2.29 -12.98
CA LEU A 102 -1.68 -2.52 -12.35
C LEU A 102 -2.42 -1.19 -12.10
N ILE A 103 -1.73 -0.18 -11.58
CA ILE A 103 -2.31 1.15 -11.40
C ILE A 103 -2.72 1.76 -12.75
N ALA A 104 -1.89 1.62 -13.78
CA ALA A 104 -2.19 2.16 -15.11
C ALA A 104 -3.48 1.57 -15.69
N ASN A 105 -3.69 0.27 -15.49
CA ASN A 105 -4.84 -0.50 -15.98
C ASN A 105 -6.05 -0.49 -15.03
N SER A 106 -5.96 0.16 -13.86
CA SER A 106 -7.04 0.28 -12.89
C SER A 106 -8.28 0.97 -13.47
N THR A 107 -9.46 0.46 -13.14
CA THR A 107 -10.76 1.05 -13.52
C THR A 107 -11.35 1.95 -12.44
N ALA A 108 -10.79 1.95 -11.23
CA ALA A 108 -11.29 2.80 -10.16
C ALA A 108 -10.94 4.27 -10.42
N ALA A 109 -11.86 5.16 -10.01
CA ALA A 109 -11.60 6.60 -9.96
C ALA A 109 -10.52 6.90 -8.90
N ARG A 110 -9.86 8.07 -9.03
CA ARG A 110 -8.96 8.58 -7.99
C ARG A 110 -9.72 8.93 -6.71
#